data_AF-A0AAN7VYY1-F1
#
_entry.id   AF-A0AAN7VYY1-F1
#
_cell.length_a   1.000
_cell.length_b   1.000
_cell.length_c   1.000
_cell.angle_alpha   90.00
_cell.angle_beta   90.00
_cell.angle_gamma   90.00
#
_symmetry.space_group_name_H-M   'P 1'
#
loop_
_entity.id
_entity.type
_entity.pdbx_description
1 polymer ?
#
loop_
_entity_poly.entity_id
_entity_poly.type
_entity_poly.pdbx_seq_one_letter_code
_entity_poly.pdbx_strand_id
1 'polypeptide(L)'
;MPMPEGLKESQKLESAIWTPSTKAEAGEHDENISKERAAELLGEEVAGRVEKVSLRLYELARDYAEKRGILIADTKFEFGLDAATNELVLVDEVLTPDSSRFWPKEDYEVGRGQQSYDKQYLRDWLTSTGNKGKEGVRMPDEVVKATTEKYTEAFEKLTGKKWE
;
A
#
# COMPACT_ATOMS: atom_id res chain seq x y z
N MET A 1 12.69 6.03 13.45
CA MET A 1 11.86 5.52 14.58
C MET A 1 12.47 4.23 15.06
N PRO A 2 12.73 4.06 16.37
CA PRO A 2 13.20 2.78 16.90
C PRO A 2 12.11 1.71 16.71
N MET A 3 12.49 0.53 16.25
CA MET A 3 11.61 -0.63 16.12
C MET A 3 11.99 -1.69 17.16
N PRO A 4 11.05 -2.53 17.60
CA PRO A 4 11.36 -3.67 18.47
C PRO A 4 12.46 -4.55 17.87
N GLU A 5 13.39 -5.01 18.71
CA GLU A 5 14.39 -5.99 18.29
C GLU A 5 13.74 -7.34 17.97
N GLY A 6 14.36 -8.10 17.05
CA GLY A 6 13.93 -9.46 16.75
C GLY A 6 12.66 -9.57 15.90
N LEU A 7 12.17 -8.48 15.30
CA LEU A 7 11.10 -8.55 14.31
C LEU A 7 11.50 -9.46 13.15
N LYS A 8 10.58 -10.36 12.78
CA LYS A 8 10.71 -11.23 11.62
C LYS A 8 10.06 -10.60 10.39
N GLU A 9 10.47 -11.03 9.21
CA GLU A 9 9.86 -10.61 7.94
C GLU A 9 8.33 -10.81 7.97
N SER A 10 7.57 -9.85 7.44
CA SER A 10 6.11 -9.87 7.39
C SER A 10 5.41 -9.94 8.76
N GLN A 11 6.11 -9.75 9.88
CA GLN A 11 5.51 -9.75 11.22
C GLN A 11 4.61 -8.52 11.41
N LYS A 12 3.38 -8.76 11.88
CA LYS A 12 2.47 -7.69 12.28
C LYS A 12 3.08 -6.84 13.41
N LEU A 13 3.09 -5.53 13.22
CA LEU A 13 3.48 -4.57 14.26
C LEU A 13 2.37 -4.45 15.32
N GLU A 14 2.76 -4.13 16.56
CA GLU A 14 1.81 -3.95 17.67
C GLU A 14 0.80 -2.83 17.38
N SER A 15 1.30 -1.72 16.84
CA SER A 15 0.49 -0.60 16.33
C SER A 15 0.92 -0.26 14.90
N ALA A 16 -0.02 0.26 14.12
CA ALA A 16 0.29 0.83 12.82
C ALA A 16 1.20 2.06 13.00
N ILE A 17 2.15 2.23 12.09
CA ILE A 17 3.09 3.36 12.14
C ILE A 17 2.91 4.24 10.91
N TRP A 18 3.05 5.54 11.11
CA TRP A 18 3.06 6.51 10.00
C TRP A 18 4.50 6.72 9.53
N THR A 19 4.76 6.35 8.27
CA THR A 19 6.06 6.43 7.60
C THR A 19 5.92 7.30 6.35
N PRO A 20 6.01 8.63 6.48
CA PRO A 20 5.83 9.55 5.36
C PRO A 20 6.98 9.45 4.34
N SER A 21 6.68 9.76 3.08
CA SER A 21 7.67 9.98 2.03
C SER A 21 7.43 11.33 1.35
N THR A 22 8.45 11.89 0.71
CA THR A 22 8.27 12.98 -0.24
C THR A 22 7.52 12.49 -1.47
N LYS A 23 6.89 13.41 -2.19
CA LYS A 23 6.35 13.20 -3.52
C LYS A 23 7.32 13.82 -4.51
N ALA A 24 8.13 13.00 -5.17
CA ALA A 24 9.15 13.50 -6.08
C ALA A 24 8.53 13.99 -7.40
N GLU A 25 9.25 14.83 -8.15
CA GLU A 25 8.83 15.20 -9.50
C GLU A 25 8.86 13.99 -10.44
N ALA A 26 8.13 14.09 -11.57
CA ALA A 26 8.03 13.00 -12.52
C ALA A 26 9.40 12.58 -13.06
N GLY A 27 9.83 11.36 -12.71
CA GLY A 27 11.13 10.80 -13.10
C GLY A 27 12.08 10.56 -11.92
N GLU A 28 11.76 11.08 -10.74
CA GLU A 28 12.51 10.83 -9.51
C GLU A 28 11.77 9.83 -8.59
N HIS A 29 12.47 9.35 -7.56
CA HIS A 29 11.92 8.40 -6.57
C HIS A 29 11.51 9.12 -5.30
N ASP A 30 10.35 8.75 -4.76
CA ASP A 30 9.91 9.18 -3.44
C ASP A 30 10.94 8.79 -2.37
N GLU A 31 11.27 9.74 -1.48
CA GLU A 31 12.21 9.51 -0.40
C GLU A 31 11.48 9.33 0.93
N ASN A 32 11.78 8.26 1.66
CA ASN A 32 11.26 8.09 3.01
C ASN A 32 11.83 9.19 3.92
N ILE A 33 10.95 9.90 4.62
CA ILE A 33 11.32 10.98 5.53
C ILE A 33 10.87 10.68 6.96
N SER A 34 11.48 11.37 7.92
CA SER A 34 11.04 11.28 9.32
C SER A 34 9.75 12.08 9.54
N LYS A 35 9.06 11.82 10.66
CA LYS A 35 7.87 12.58 11.05
C LYS A 35 8.20 14.05 11.29
N GLU A 36 9.36 14.31 11.87
CA GLU A 36 9.89 15.65 12.12
C GLU A 36 10.09 16.39 10.79
N ARG A 37 10.69 15.71 9.80
CA ARG A 37 10.86 16.30 8.47
C ARG A 37 9.52 16.56 7.77
N ALA A 38 8.53 15.68 7.91
CA ALA A 38 7.19 15.92 7.39
C ALA A 38 6.52 17.13 8.07
N ALA A 39 6.70 17.31 9.38
CA ALA A 39 6.21 18.46 10.13
C ALA A 39 6.90 19.77 9.72
N GLU A 40 8.20 19.76 9.42
CA GLU A 40 8.91 20.92 8.85
C GLU A 40 8.34 21.33 7.49
N LEU A 41 7.94 20.36 6.65
CA LEU A 41 7.43 20.62 5.31
C LEU A 41 5.96 21.06 5.29
N LEU A 42 5.12 20.46 6.14
CA LEU A 42 3.67 20.67 6.14
C LEU A 42 3.19 21.64 7.22
N GLY A 43 4.02 21.91 8.23
CA GLY A 43 3.62 22.49 9.52
C GLY A 43 3.14 21.42 10.51
N GLU A 44 3.46 21.62 11.80
CA GLU A 44 3.17 20.63 12.86
C GLU A 44 1.69 20.25 12.96
N GLU A 45 0.78 21.24 12.83
CA GLU A 45 -0.66 21.00 12.92
C GLU A 45 -1.15 20.07 11.79
N VAL A 46 -0.77 20.38 10.54
CA VAL A 46 -1.20 19.63 9.36
C VAL A 46 -0.59 18.23 9.38
N ALA A 47 0.71 18.10 9.67
CA ALA A 47 1.37 16.82 9.78
C ALA A 47 0.72 15.92 10.84
N GLY A 48 0.41 16.47 12.03
CA GLY A 48 -0.28 15.73 13.09
C GLY A 48 -1.69 15.27 12.69
N ARG A 49 -2.42 16.11 11.94
CA ARG A 49 -3.74 15.73 11.38
C ARG A 49 -3.62 14.62 10.33
N VAL A 50 -2.67 14.71 9.41
CA VAL A 50 -2.41 13.69 8.38
C VAL A 50 -2.03 12.36 9.02
N GLU A 51 -1.12 12.36 10.00
CA GLU A 51 -0.74 11.15 10.76
C GLU A 51 -1.97 10.49 11.40
N LYS A 52 -2.74 11.27 12.16
CA LYS A 52 -3.91 10.76 12.87
C LYS A 52 -4.97 10.18 11.92
N VAL A 53 -5.27 10.90 10.83
CA VAL A 53 -6.31 10.48 9.87
C VAL A 53 -5.84 9.26 9.07
N SER A 54 -4.61 9.26 8.57
CA SER A 54 -4.06 8.13 7.79
C SER A 54 -4.01 6.83 8.59
N LEU A 55 -3.54 6.88 9.84
CA LEU A 55 -3.54 5.71 10.72
C LEU A 55 -4.96 5.21 11.00
N ARG A 56 -5.91 6.13 11.27
CA ARG A 56 -7.30 5.75 11.53
C ARG A 56 -7.97 5.10 10.32
N LEU A 57 -7.74 5.63 9.12
CA LEU A 57 -8.26 5.06 7.88
C LEU A 57 -7.66 3.68 7.60
N TYR A 58 -6.34 3.55 7.76
CA TYR A 58 -5.64 2.27 7.60
C TYR A 58 -6.18 1.20 8.55
N GLU A 59 -6.30 1.50 9.85
CA GLU A 59 -6.81 0.55 10.84
C GLU A 59 -8.23 0.08 10.51
N LEU A 60 -9.12 1.01 10.15
CA LEU A 60 -10.49 0.69 9.76
C LEU A 60 -10.54 -0.24 8.54
N ALA A 61 -9.74 0.07 7.51
CA ALA A 61 -9.67 -0.73 6.29
C ALA A 61 -9.04 -2.10 6.52
N ARG A 62 -7.94 -2.16 7.28
CA ARG A 62 -7.25 -3.39 7.65
C ARG A 62 -8.19 -4.34 8.38
N ASP A 63 -8.89 -3.84 9.40
CA ASP A 63 -9.80 -4.66 10.22
C ASP A 63 -11.03 -5.13 9.41
N TYR A 64 -11.46 -4.34 8.43
CA TYR A 64 -12.54 -4.71 7.51
C TYR A 64 -12.10 -5.80 6.51
N ALA A 65 -10.94 -5.62 5.89
CA ALA A 65 -10.36 -6.53 4.90
C ALA A 65 -9.98 -7.88 5.53
N GLU A 66 -9.48 -7.86 6.77
CA GLU A 66 -9.08 -9.08 7.48
C GLU A 66 -10.27 -10.04 7.65
N LYS A 67 -11.47 -9.50 7.91
CA LYS A 67 -12.72 -10.29 8.01
C LYS A 67 -13.14 -10.91 6.68
N ARG A 68 -12.55 -10.46 5.57
CA ARG A 68 -12.78 -10.94 4.20
C ARG A 68 -11.60 -11.75 3.66
N GLY A 69 -10.68 -12.13 4.53
CA GLY A 69 -9.55 -12.98 4.17
C GLY A 69 -8.40 -12.25 3.49
N ILE A 70 -8.33 -10.91 3.58
CA ILE A 70 -7.22 -10.11 3.05
C ILE A 70 -6.53 -9.36 4.19
N LEU A 71 -5.20 -9.48 4.28
CA LEU A 71 -4.38 -8.66 5.16
C LEU A 71 -3.82 -7.47 4.35
N ILE A 72 -4.09 -6.26 4.82
CA ILE A 72 -3.47 -5.05 4.25
C ILE A 72 -2.19 -4.77 5.03
N ALA A 73 -1.04 -5.08 4.44
CA ALA A 73 0.25 -4.93 5.11
C ALA A 73 0.61 -3.46 5.30
N ASP A 74 0.43 -2.66 4.25
CA ASP A 74 0.64 -1.22 4.21
C ASP A 74 -0.18 -0.59 3.08
N THR A 75 -0.29 0.74 3.10
CA THR A 75 -0.94 1.53 2.04
C THR A 75 -0.36 2.93 1.96
N LYS A 76 -0.38 3.51 0.75
CA LYS A 76 -0.19 4.93 0.53
C LYS A 76 -1.55 5.65 0.54
N PHE A 77 -1.62 6.82 1.16
CA PHE A 77 -2.73 7.76 1.01
C PHE A 77 -2.19 9.10 0.53
N GLU A 78 -2.96 9.80 -0.30
CA GLU A 78 -2.70 11.19 -0.63
C GLU A 78 -3.77 12.09 -0.04
N PHE A 79 -3.35 13.25 0.48
CA PHE A 79 -4.26 14.24 1.03
C PHE A 79 -4.02 15.60 0.38
N GLY A 80 -5.12 16.25 -0.03
CA GLY A 80 -5.14 17.68 -0.30
C GLY A 80 -5.51 18.46 0.95
N LEU A 81 -5.07 19.72 1.03
CA LEU A 81 -5.54 20.68 2.02
C LEU A 81 -6.32 21.77 1.30
N ASP A 82 -7.60 21.92 1.63
CA ASP A 82 -8.41 23.02 1.12
C ASP A 82 -7.98 24.32 1.82
N ALA A 83 -7.43 25.27 1.06
CA ALA A 83 -6.92 26.54 1.61
C ALA A 83 -8.02 27.48 2.11
N ALA A 84 -9.27 27.33 1.66
CA ALA A 84 -10.39 28.16 2.07
C ALA A 84 -11.03 27.65 3.37
N THR A 85 -11.13 26.32 3.54
CA THR A 85 -11.79 25.70 4.70
C THR A 85 -10.81 25.12 5.73
N ASN A 86 -9.53 25.00 5.38
CA ASN A 86 -8.50 24.27 6.14
C ASN A 86 -8.84 22.78 6.35
N GLU A 87 -9.66 22.19 5.48
CA GLU A 87 -10.05 20.77 5.54
C GLU A 87 -9.03 19.88 4.84
N LEU A 88 -8.76 18.71 5.44
CA LEU A 88 -7.98 17.66 4.79
C LEU A 88 -8.91 16.80 3.95
N VAL A 89 -8.59 16.70 2.67
CA VAL A 89 -9.37 15.95 1.68
C VAL A 89 -8.56 14.72 1.26
N LEU A 90 -9.15 13.54 1.41
CA LEU A 90 -8.55 12.31 0.86
C LEU A 90 -8.70 12.33 -0.66
N VAL A 91 -7.60 12.17 -1.37
CA VAL A 91 -7.53 12.22 -2.85
C VAL A 91 -6.78 11.00 -3.38
N ASP A 92 -6.59 10.95 -4.71
CA ASP A 92 -6.00 9.81 -5.44
C ASP A 92 -6.84 8.52 -5.27
N GLU A 93 -6.33 7.39 -5.75
CA GLU A 93 -6.84 6.08 -5.42
C GLU A 93 -6.57 5.71 -3.95
N VAL A 94 -7.47 4.91 -3.37
CA VAL A 94 -7.47 4.60 -1.94
C VAL A 94 -7.68 3.11 -1.75
N LEU A 95 -6.73 2.44 -1.10
CA LEU A 95 -6.84 1.03 -0.72
C LEU A 95 -7.09 0.12 -1.93
N THR A 96 -6.32 0.33 -2.98
CA THR A 96 -6.28 -0.52 -4.17
C THR A 96 -5.06 -1.43 -4.13
N PRO A 97 -5.01 -2.54 -4.89
CA PRO A 97 -3.78 -3.33 -4.99
C PRO A 97 -2.59 -2.55 -5.61
N ASP A 98 -2.82 -1.39 -6.22
CA ASP A 98 -1.76 -0.51 -6.73
C ASP A 98 -1.15 0.37 -5.63
N SER A 99 -1.99 0.85 -4.71
CA SER A 99 -1.61 1.73 -3.60
C SER A 99 -1.34 0.99 -2.28
N SER A 100 -1.64 -0.30 -2.21
CA SER A 100 -1.52 -1.13 -1.01
C SER A 100 -0.95 -2.51 -1.29
N ARG A 101 -0.28 -3.10 -0.29
CA ARG A 101 0.13 -4.52 -0.32
C ARG A 101 -0.95 -5.40 0.31
N PHE A 102 -1.58 -6.25 -0.49
CA PHE A 102 -2.69 -7.11 -0.08
C PHE A 102 -2.27 -8.57 -0.06
N TRP A 103 -2.30 -9.20 1.12
CA TRP A 103 -1.93 -10.60 1.27
C TRP A 103 -3.16 -11.49 1.53
N PRO A 104 -3.23 -12.69 0.93
CA PRO A 104 -4.21 -13.71 1.32
C PRO A 104 -3.96 -14.12 2.77
N LYS A 105 -4.99 -14.01 3.61
CA LYS A 105 -4.91 -14.37 5.03
C LYS A 105 -4.62 -15.86 5.23
N GLU A 106 -5.10 -16.72 4.32
CA GLU A 106 -4.96 -18.17 4.42
C GLU A 106 -3.50 -18.66 4.25
N ASP A 107 -2.69 -17.93 3.48
CA ASP A 107 -1.30 -18.28 3.20
C ASP A 107 -0.29 -17.40 3.97
N TYR A 108 -0.77 -16.57 4.89
CA TYR A 108 0.07 -15.65 5.65
C TYR A 108 0.97 -16.38 6.63
N GLU A 109 2.27 -16.11 6.57
CA GLU A 109 3.26 -16.72 7.47
C GLU A 109 4.39 -15.74 7.82
N VAL A 110 4.65 -15.60 9.12
CA VAL A 110 5.74 -14.76 9.62
C VAL A 110 7.10 -15.39 9.32
N GLY A 111 8.06 -14.57 8.89
CA GLY A 111 9.44 -14.99 8.62
C GLY A 111 9.72 -15.33 7.16
N ARG A 112 8.80 -15.01 6.25
CA ARG A 112 9.01 -15.12 4.79
C ARG A 112 8.30 -14.01 4.01
N GLY A 113 8.56 -13.96 2.71
CA GLY A 113 7.79 -13.19 1.75
C GLY A 113 6.37 -13.75 1.59
N GLN A 114 5.42 -12.87 1.27
CA GLN A 114 4.01 -13.20 1.12
C GLN A 114 3.62 -13.25 -0.36
N GLN A 115 2.66 -14.11 -0.69
CA GLN A 115 1.92 -13.95 -1.93
C GLN A 115 1.13 -12.64 -1.88
N SER A 116 0.91 -12.02 -3.04
CA SER A 116 0.15 -10.77 -3.08
C SER A 116 -0.98 -10.83 -4.10
N TYR A 117 -2.07 -10.13 -3.78
CA TYR A 117 -3.12 -9.77 -4.72
C TYR A 117 -2.73 -8.61 -5.63
N ASP A 118 -1.56 -8.01 -5.40
CA ASP A 118 -1.03 -6.91 -6.18
C ASP A 118 -0.11 -7.35 -7.32
N LYS A 119 0.69 -6.40 -7.82
CA LYS A 119 1.69 -6.55 -8.88
C LYS A 119 2.79 -7.59 -8.59
N GLN A 120 2.78 -8.30 -7.46
CA GLN A 120 3.84 -9.26 -7.12
C GLN A 120 4.03 -10.34 -8.18
N TYR A 121 2.96 -10.91 -8.75
CA TYR A 121 3.07 -11.89 -9.84
C TYR A 121 3.81 -11.30 -11.06
N LEU A 122 3.45 -10.07 -11.46
CA LEU A 122 4.10 -9.34 -12.54
C LEU A 122 5.57 -9.03 -12.20
N ARG A 123 5.85 -8.61 -10.96
CA ARG A 123 7.21 -8.31 -10.48
C ARG A 123 8.11 -9.55 -10.49
N ASP A 124 7.58 -10.69 -10.08
CA ASP A 124 8.28 -11.97 -10.07
C ASP A 124 8.57 -12.44 -11.50
N TRP A 125 7.60 -12.30 -12.41
CA TRP A 125 7.80 -12.58 -13.83
C TRP A 125 8.86 -11.65 -14.45
N LEU A 126 8.77 -10.33 -14.24
CA LEU A 126 9.75 -9.37 -14.73
C LEU A 126 11.16 -9.66 -14.20
N THR A 127 11.27 -10.08 -12.94
CA THR A 127 12.56 -10.39 -12.31
C THR A 127 13.13 -11.70 -12.85
N SER A 128 12.35 -12.78 -12.86
CA SER A 128 12.77 -14.11 -13.32
C SER A 128 13.13 -14.17 -14.81
N THR A 129 12.52 -13.31 -15.62
CA THR A 129 12.81 -13.19 -17.06
C THR A 129 13.87 -12.14 -17.39
N GLY A 130 14.41 -11.45 -16.37
CA GLY A 130 15.40 -10.38 -16.57
C GLY A 130 14.88 -9.18 -17.36
N ASN A 131 13.56 -8.93 -17.28
CA ASN A 131 12.87 -7.83 -17.96
C ASN A 131 12.59 -6.63 -17.05
N LYS A 132 12.92 -6.72 -15.76
CA LYS A 132 12.76 -5.63 -14.81
C LYS A 132 13.50 -4.36 -15.29
N GLY A 133 12.76 -3.26 -15.40
CA GLY A 133 13.29 -1.95 -15.82
C GLY A 133 13.50 -1.77 -17.33
N LYS A 134 13.16 -2.76 -18.15
CA LYS A 134 13.21 -2.62 -19.61
C LYS A 134 11.94 -1.98 -20.15
N GLU A 135 12.12 -1.05 -21.09
CA GLU A 135 11.00 -0.44 -21.83
C GLU A 135 10.48 -1.40 -22.92
N GLY A 136 9.22 -1.22 -23.32
CA GLY A 136 8.62 -1.98 -24.42
C GLY A 136 8.37 -3.48 -24.14
N VAL A 137 8.50 -3.91 -22.89
CA VAL A 137 8.21 -5.30 -22.49
C VAL A 137 6.72 -5.58 -22.62
N ARG A 138 6.36 -6.55 -23.46
CA ARG A 138 4.99 -7.03 -23.59
C ARG A 138 4.78 -8.23 -22.66
N MET A 139 3.77 -8.14 -21.80
CA MET A 139 3.37 -9.26 -20.96
C MET A 139 2.76 -10.39 -21.82
N PRO A 140 3.16 -11.64 -21.60
CA PRO A 140 2.46 -12.80 -22.12
C PRO A 140 1.01 -12.87 -21.62
N ASP A 141 0.13 -13.48 -22.39
CA ASP A 141 -1.31 -13.55 -22.09
C ASP A 141 -1.58 -14.25 -20.75
N GLU A 142 -0.78 -15.25 -20.39
CA GLU A 142 -0.88 -15.93 -19.08
C GLU A 142 -0.58 -15.00 -17.91
N VAL A 143 0.35 -14.05 -18.07
CA VAL A 143 0.70 -13.08 -17.04
C VAL A 143 -0.40 -12.04 -16.90
N VAL A 144 -0.95 -11.58 -18.02
CA VAL A 144 -2.09 -10.67 -18.05
C VAL A 144 -3.30 -11.30 -17.36
N LYS A 145 -3.62 -12.55 -17.71
CA LYS A 145 -4.74 -13.30 -17.13
C LYS A 145 -4.57 -13.51 -15.63
N ALA A 146 -3.42 -14.03 -15.19
CA ALA A 146 -3.16 -14.27 -13.77
C ALA A 146 -3.19 -12.98 -12.95
N THR A 147 -2.65 -11.88 -13.50
CA THR A 147 -2.75 -10.57 -12.86
C THR A 147 -4.21 -10.14 -12.74
N THR A 148 -4.97 -10.20 -13.83
CA THR A 148 -6.40 -9.82 -13.85
C THR A 148 -7.21 -10.61 -12.82
N GLU A 149 -7.01 -11.92 -12.75
CA GLU A 149 -7.69 -12.78 -11.78
C GLU A 149 -7.43 -12.36 -10.33
N LYS A 150 -6.21 -11.89 -10.00
CA LYS A 150 -5.88 -11.40 -8.65
C LYS A 150 -6.58 -10.09 -8.30
N TYR A 151 -6.69 -9.14 -9.24
CA TYR A 151 -7.47 -7.92 -9.04
C TYR A 151 -8.95 -8.24 -8.87
N THR A 152 -9.49 -9.14 -9.71
CA THR A 152 -10.86 -9.61 -9.60
C THR A 152 -11.13 -10.25 -8.24
N GLU A 153 -10.27 -11.18 -7.80
CA GLU A 153 -10.42 -11.85 -6.50
C GLU A 153 -10.42 -10.84 -5.33
N ALA A 154 -9.51 -9.86 -5.35
CA ALA A 154 -9.45 -8.82 -4.34
C ALA A 154 -10.73 -7.95 -4.34
N PHE A 155 -11.19 -7.54 -5.52
CA PHE A 155 -12.45 -6.78 -5.66
C PHE A 155 -13.63 -7.57 -5.11
N GLU A 156 -13.79 -8.84 -5.51
CA GLU A 156 -14.92 -9.66 -5.09
C GLU A 156 -14.89 -9.92 -3.58
N LYS A 157 -13.72 -10.23 -3.00
CA LYS A 157 -13.57 -10.42 -1.55
C LYS A 157 -13.89 -9.15 -0.76
N LEU A 158 -13.35 -8.00 -1.16
CA LEU A 158 -13.52 -6.74 -0.43
C LEU A 158 -14.95 -6.19 -0.53
N THR A 159 -15.56 -6.28 -1.71
CA THR A 159 -16.87 -5.66 -1.98
C THR A 159 -18.04 -6.61 -1.76
N GLY A 160 -17.82 -7.92 -1.81
CA GLY A 160 -18.88 -8.93 -1.82
C GLY A 160 -19.68 -8.96 -3.13
N LYS A 161 -19.23 -8.25 -4.17
CA LYS A 161 -19.86 -8.23 -5.50
C LYS A 161 -19.11 -9.16 -6.45
N LYS A 162 -19.79 -9.60 -7.51
CA LYS A 162 -19.14 -10.30 -8.62
C LYS A 162 -18.61 -9.30 -9.64
N TRP A 163 -17.44 -9.58 -10.19
CA TRP A 163 -16.88 -8.84 -11.31
C TRP A 163 -17.51 -9.35 -12.60
N GLU A 164 -17.92 -8.44 -13.49
CA GLU A 164 -18.58 -8.74 -14.77
C GLU A 164 -17.76 -8.20 -15.95
#